data_AF-A0A954ZLJ8-F1
#
_entry.id   AF-A0A954ZLJ8-F1
#
_cell.length_a   1.000
_cell.length_b   1.000
_cell.length_c   1.000
_cell.angle_alpha   90.00
_cell.angle_beta   90.00
_cell.angle_gamma   90.00
#
_symmetry.space_group_name_H-M   'P 1'
#
loop_
_entity.id
_entity.type
_entity.pdbx_description
1 polymer ?
#
loop_
_entity_poly.entity_id
_entity_poly.type
_entity_poly.pdbx_seq_one_letter_code
_entity_poly.pdbx_strand_id
1 'polypeptide(L)'
;MSDPYFQKLFADRIGGANYGKDDAIYKFEKIKRAKRKALAEHPERRLLDFGIGENDAMAPEIVRRVMAEEVNKPENRGYADNGCLEFKQAVARFMQREFGVSLDPATEVNHAIGSKPAYAMLPACFI
;
A
#
# COMPACT_ATOMS: atom_id res chain seq x y z
N MET A 1 9.24 -15.20 21.47
CA MET A 1 8.11 -14.30 21.77
C MET A 1 6.86 -15.15 21.81
N SER A 2 6.00 -15.01 22.82
CA SER A 2 4.67 -15.62 22.80
C SER A 2 3.83 -15.00 21.69
N ASP A 3 2.94 -15.78 21.10
CA ASP A 3 2.01 -15.25 20.10
C ASP A 3 1.17 -14.11 20.70
N PRO A 4 0.91 -13.04 19.95
CA PRO A 4 -0.04 -12.02 20.39
C PRO A 4 -1.43 -12.65 20.54
N TYR A 5 -2.22 -12.16 21.50
CA TYR A 5 -3.54 -12.73 21.84
C TYR A 5 -4.48 -12.84 20.63
N PHE A 6 -4.34 -11.92 19.67
CA PHE A 6 -5.15 -11.87 18.45
C PHE A 6 -4.77 -12.91 17.40
N GLN A 7 -3.58 -13.53 17.47
CA GLN A 7 -3.14 -14.53 16.48
C GLN A 7 -4.12 -15.70 16.40
N LYS A 8 -4.61 -16.17 17.55
CA LYS A 8 -5.60 -17.25 17.61
C LYS A 8 -6.98 -16.80 17.13
N LEU A 9 -7.35 -15.53 17.34
CA LEU A 9 -8.63 -14.97 16.88
C LEU A 9 -8.68 -14.86 15.35
N PHE A 10 -7.53 -14.64 14.69
CA PHE A 10 -7.43 -14.64 13.23
C PHE A 10 -7.29 -16.02 12.60
N ALA A 11 -6.53 -16.91 13.26
CA ALA A 11 -6.16 -18.22 12.78
C ALA A 11 -7.33 -18.96 12.10
N ASP A 12 -8.49 -19.02 12.75
CA ASP A 12 -9.62 -19.81 12.26
C ASP A 12 -10.28 -19.22 11.00
N ARG A 13 -10.06 -17.93 10.70
CA ARG A 13 -10.70 -17.23 9.57
C ARG A 13 -9.82 -17.07 8.33
N ILE A 14 -8.50 -16.98 8.46
CA ILE A 14 -7.62 -16.55 7.35
C ILE A 14 -6.54 -17.55 6.92
N GLY A 15 -6.28 -18.63 7.66
CA GLY A 15 -5.26 -19.61 7.26
C GLY A 15 -4.66 -20.48 8.36
N GLY A 16 -5.33 -20.61 9.51
CA GLY A 16 -4.91 -21.41 10.66
C GLY A 16 -3.91 -20.72 11.58
N ALA A 17 -3.57 -21.38 12.70
CA ALA A 17 -2.69 -20.86 13.74
C ALA A 17 -1.25 -20.54 13.25
N ASN A 18 -0.90 -21.05 12.07
CA ASN A 18 0.40 -20.86 11.43
C ASN A 18 0.42 -19.75 10.36
N TYR A 19 -0.72 -19.11 10.08
CA TYR A 19 -0.78 -18.02 9.12
C TYR A 19 0.16 -16.87 9.53
N GLY A 20 1.05 -16.46 8.62
CA GLY A 20 2.04 -15.41 8.86
C GLY A 20 3.24 -15.82 9.73
N LYS A 21 3.34 -17.08 10.16
CA LYS A 21 4.48 -17.62 10.92
C LYS A 21 5.54 -18.30 10.07
N ASP A 22 5.26 -18.48 8.78
CA ASP A 22 6.19 -19.06 7.83
C ASP A 22 7.37 -18.08 7.57
N ASP A 23 8.58 -18.61 7.56
CA ASP A 23 9.81 -17.89 7.23
C ASP A 23 10.20 -18.06 5.75
N ALA A 24 9.31 -18.67 4.94
CA ALA A 24 9.50 -18.85 3.52
C ALA A 24 9.90 -17.54 2.83
N ILE A 25 10.95 -17.65 2.03
CA ILE A 25 11.49 -16.54 1.25
C ILE A 25 10.38 -15.96 0.37
N TYR A 26 10.09 -14.68 0.59
CA TYR A 26 9.12 -13.90 -0.17
C TYR A 26 9.36 -14.08 -1.68
N LYS A 27 8.29 -14.40 -2.43
CA LYS A 27 8.35 -14.78 -3.84
C LYS A 27 9.16 -13.80 -4.71
N PHE A 28 9.05 -12.50 -4.46
CA PHE A 28 9.78 -11.49 -5.23
C PHE A 28 11.28 -11.43 -4.89
N GLU A 29 11.71 -11.88 -3.71
CA GLU A 29 13.14 -12.01 -3.42
C GLU A 29 13.77 -13.13 -4.25
N LYS A 30 13.06 -14.24 -4.49
CA LYS A 30 13.52 -15.29 -5.43
C LYS A 30 13.70 -14.72 -6.84
N ILE A 31 12.74 -13.90 -7.32
CA ILE A 31 12.82 -13.22 -8.61
C ILE A 31 14.00 -12.24 -8.65
N LYS A 32 14.17 -11.41 -7.62
CA LYS A 32 15.30 -10.46 -7.51
C LYS A 32 16.65 -11.17 -7.58
N ARG A 33 16.81 -12.32 -6.90
CA ARG A 33 18.02 -13.15 -6.97
C ARG A 33 18.27 -13.68 -8.38
N ALA A 34 17.25 -14.22 -9.03
CA ALA A 34 17.36 -14.73 -10.40
C ALA A 34 17.74 -13.62 -11.40
N LYS A 35 17.12 -12.44 -11.28
CA LYS A 35 17.45 -11.26 -12.10
C LYS A 35 18.91 -10.82 -11.93
N ARG A 36 19.38 -10.71 -10.68
CA ARG A 36 20.79 -10.36 -10.39
C ARG A 36 21.76 -11.36 -11.01
N LYS A 37 21.46 -12.66 -10.90
CA LYS A 37 22.26 -13.72 -11.50
C LYS A 37 22.32 -13.60 -13.03
N ALA A 38 21.16 -13.45 -13.69
CA ALA A 38 21.09 -13.33 -15.14
C ALA A 38 21.86 -12.11 -15.69
N LEU A 39 21.76 -10.96 -15.01
CA LEU A 39 22.51 -9.75 -15.37
C LEU A 39 24.02 -9.92 -15.19
N ALA A 40 24.45 -10.70 -14.20
CA ALA A 40 25.86 -10.98 -13.96
C ALA A 40 26.45 -11.98 -14.97
N GLU A 41 25.65 -12.98 -15.38
CA GLU A 41 26.06 -14.00 -16.36
C GLU A 41 26.03 -13.48 -17.81
N HIS A 42 25.19 -12.48 -18.09
CA HIS A 42 24.99 -11.93 -19.44
C HIS A 42 24.96 -10.39 -19.44
N PRO A 43 26.05 -9.70 -19.03
CA PRO A 43 26.09 -8.24 -18.95
C PRO A 43 25.92 -7.56 -20.31
N GLU A 44 26.18 -8.27 -21.41
CA GLU A 44 26.00 -7.79 -22.78
C GLU A 44 24.54 -7.76 -23.24
N ARG A 45 23.64 -8.44 -22.51
CA ARG A 45 22.23 -8.57 -22.90
C ARG A 45 21.36 -7.62 -22.08
N ARG A 46 20.45 -6.93 -22.77
CA ARG A 46 19.41 -6.15 -22.11
C ARG A 46 18.35 -7.09 -21.54
N LEU A 47 18.17 -7.07 -20.22
CA LEU A 47 17.04 -7.74 -19.56
C LEU A 47 15.76 -6.90 -19.72
N LEU A 48 14.73 -7.49 -20.34
CA LEU A 48 13.38 -6.94 -20.34
C LEU A 48 12.63 -7.51 -19.13
N ASP A 49 12.33 -6.66 -18.16
CA ASP A 49 11.72 -7.09 -16.91
C ASP A 49 10.23 -6.76 -16.86
N PHE A 50 9.40 -7.81 -16.87
CA PHE A 50 7.96 -7.74 -16.67
C PHE A 50 7.53 -8.47 -15.38
N GLY A 51 8.48 -8.74 -14.47
CA GLY A 51 8.27 -9.62 -13.33
C GLY A 51 7.60 -8.96 -12.12
N ILE A 52 7.85 -7.67 -11.88
CA ILE A 52 7.25 -6.91 -10.78
C ILE A 52 6.41 -5.79 -11.39
N GLY A 53 5.13 -5.71 -11.02
CA GLY A 53 4.19 -4.69 -11.50
C GLY A 53 4.40 -3.31 -10.85
N GLU A 54 5.64 -2.85 -10.82
CA GLU A 54 5.98 -1.47 -10.44
C GLU A 54 5.74 -0.53 -11.63
N ASN A 55 5.17 0.64 -11.36
CA ASN A 55 4.98 1.66 -12.38
C ASN A 55 6.35 2.30 -12.71
N ASP A 56 6.71 2.38 -13.98
CA ASP A 56 7.94 2.98 -14.49
C ASP A 56 7.80 4.46 -14.84
N ALA A 57 6.57 4.96 -14.96
CA ALA A 57 6.28 6.36 -15.21
C ALA A 57 6.39 7.21 -13.93
N MET A 58 6.90 8.43 -14.10
CA MET A 58 6.85 9.44 -13.06
C MET A 58 5.40 9.80 -12.72
N ALA A 59 5.15 10.11 -11.45
CA ALA A 59 3.89 10.70 -11.05
C ALA A 59 3.60 11.99 -11.85
N PRO A 60 2.33 12.27 -12.21
CA PRO A 60 1.96 13.47 -12.95
C PRO A 60 2.55 14.74 -12.34
N GLU A 61 3.02 15.66 -13.19
CA GLU A 61 3.72 16.87 -12.75
C GLU A 61 2.91 17.69 -11.74
N ILE A 62 1.61 17.82 -11.97
CA ILE A 62 0.70 18.53 -11.05
C ILE A 62 0.76 17.97 -9.62
N VAL A 63 0.84 16.64 -9.45
CA VAL A 63 0.93 15.99 -8.14
C VAL A 63 2.27 16.33 -7.48
N ARG A 64 3.36 16.22 -8.25
CA ARG A 64 4.72 16.53 -7.75
C ARG A 64 4.87 18.00 -7.35
N ARG A 65 4.31 18.91 -8.15
CA ARG A 65 4.33 20.36 -7.87
C ARG A 65 3.54 20.69 -6.60
N VAL A 66 2.30 20.20 -6.49
CA VAL A 66 1.48 20.44 -5.29
C VAL A 66 2.16 19.84 -4.06
N MET A 67 2.73 18.63 -4.15
CA MET A 67 3.51 18.07 -3.05
C MET A 67 4.68 18.98 -2.65
N ALA A 68 5.46 19.49 -3.61
CA ALA A 68 6.57 20.40 -3.34
C ALA A 68 6.11 21.72 -2.70
N GLU A 69 4.92 22.22 -3.04
CA GLU A 69 4.33 23.41 -2.41
C GLU A 69 3.87 23.10 -0.97
N GLU A 70 3.11 22.02 -0.77
CA GLU A 70 2.53 21.62 0.51
C GLU A 70 3.59 21.25 1.57
N VAL A 71 4.72 20.64 1.19
CA VAL A 71 5.78 20.27 2.16
C VAL A 71 6.45 21.49 2.80
N ASN A 72 6.33 22.68 2.21
CA ASN A 72 6.92 23.92 2.72
C ASN A 72 5.97 24.74 3.60
N LYS A 73 4.73 24.27 3.80
CA LYS A 73 3.70 24.99 4.55
C LYS A 73 3.76 24.66 6.05
N PRO A 74 3.92 25.65 6.95
CA PRO A 74 3.97 25.42 8.40
C PRO A 74 2.76 24.68 8.98
N GLU A 75 1.57 24.91 8.43
CA GLU A 75 0.30 24.27 8.84
C GLU A 75 0.32 22.74 8.62
N ASN A 76 1.12 22.24 7.67
CA ASN A 76 1.24 20.81 7.38
C ASN A 76 2.23 20.07 8.30
N ARG A 77 2.80 20.74 9.31
CA ARG A 77 3.70 20.13 10.29
C ARG A 77 2.96 19.24 11.31
N GLY A 78 1.66 19.45 11.49
CA GLY A 78 0.85 18.75 12.49
C GLY A 78 0.55 17.28 12.14
N TYR A 79 -0.10 16.58 13.07
CA TYR A 79 -0.64 15.25 12.78
C TYR A 79 -1.81 15.37 11.80
N ALA A 80 -1.78 14.57 10.74
CA ALA A 80 -2.86 14.48 9.76
C ALA A 80 -3.93 13.43 10.14
N ASP A 81 -3.79 12.77 11.28
CA ASP A 81 -4.65 11.68 11.78
C ASP A 81 -5.13 10.73 10.68
N ASN A 82 -6.46 10.64 10.46
CA ASN A 82 -7.10 9.80 9.45
C ASN A 82 -7.21 10.50 8.07
N GLY A 83 -6.26 11.36 7.76
CA GLY A 83 -6.23 12.20 6.55
C GLY A 83 -7.09 13.46 6.66
N CYS A 84 -6.76 14.47 5.83
CA CYS A 84 -7.51 15.72 5.76
C CYS A 84 -8.89 15.54 5.09
N LEU A 85 -9.83 16.42 5.44
CA LEU A 85 -11.20 16.37 4.92
C LEU A 85 -11.23 16.59 3.40
N GLU A 86 -10.36 17.46 2.89
CA GLU A 86 -10.22 17.81 1.48
C GLU A 86 -9.89 16.59 0.64
N PHE A 87 -9.01 15.72 1.14
CA PHE A 87 -8.69 14.44 0.51
C PHE A 87 -9.92 13.52 0.48
N LYS A 88 -10.62 13.37 1.61
CA LYS A 88 -11.82 12.52 1.69
C LYS A 88 -12.92 12.97 0.74
N GLN A 89 -13.14 14.28 0.64
CA GLN A 89 -14.09 14.86 -0.32
C GLN A 89 -13.65 14.63 -1.77
N ALA A 90 -12.34 14.72 -2.06
CA ALA A 90 -11.81 14.43 -3.39
C ALA A 90 -12.02 12.95 -3.78
N VAL A 91 -11.85 12.02 -2.83
CA VAL A 91 -12.14 10.59 -3.02
C VAL A 91 -13.63 10.37 -3.30
N ALA A 92 -14.54 10.97 -2.53
CA ALA A 92 -15.98 10.83 -2.78
C ALA A 92 -16.37 11.35 -4.17
N ARG A 93 -15.83 12.51 -4.59
CA ARG A 93 -16.04 13.04 -5.95
C ARG A 93 -15.46 12.12 -7.04
N PHE A 94 -14.32 11.50 -6.79
CA PHE A 94 -13.72 10.53 -7.71
C PHE A 94 -14.62 9.29 -7.83
N MET A 95 -15.05 8.72 -6.71
CA MET A 95 -15.93 7.54 -6.68
C MET A 95 -17.25 7.77 -7.41
N GLN A 96 -17.84 8.95 -7.23
CA GLN A 96 -19.06 9.32 -7.95
C GLN A 96 -18.81 9.45 -9.46
N ARG A 97 -17.71 10.10 -9.88
CA ARG A 97 -17.44 10.36 -11.30
C ARG A 97 -17.05 9.11 -12.07
N GLU A 98 -16.20 8.26 -11.49
CA GLU A 98 -15.65 7.09 -12.19
C GLU A 98 -16.55 5.86 -12.06
N PHE A 99 -17.28 5.73 -10.95
CA PHE A 99 -18.02 4.52 -10.61
C PHE A 99 -19.50 4.74 -10.27
N GLY A 100 -19.97 5.98 -10.23
CA GLY A 100 -21.35 6.29 -9.84
C GLY A 100 -21.65 6.00 -8.36
N VAL A 101 -20.62 5.86 -7.52
CA VAL A 101 -20.77 5.54 -6.09
C VAL A 101 -20.77 6.83 -5.28
N SER A 102 -21.88 7.11 -4.60
CA SER A 102 -22.00 8.21 -3.64
C SER A 102 -21.47 7.77 -2.27
N LEU A 103 -20.59 8.58 -1.68
CA LEU A 103 -20.00 8.35 -0.35
C LEU A 103 -20.09 9.62 0.49
N ASP A 104 -20.38 9.49 1.78
CA ASP A 104 -20.17 10.51 2.80
C ASP A 104 -18.67 10.59 3.14
N PRO A 105 -17.98 11.70 2.81
CA PRO A 105 -16.57 11.87 3.12
C PRO A 105 -16.22 11.75 4.61
N ALA A 106 -17.16 12.06 5.51
CA ALA A 106 -16.90 12.06 6.94
C ALA A 106 -16.94 10.66 7.55
N THR A 107 -17.78 9.77 7.02
CA THR A 107 -18.09 8.48 7.63
C THR A 107 -17.72 7.26 6.78
N GLU A 108 -17.61 7.42 5.45
CA GLU A 108 -17.42 6.32 4.51
C GLU A 108 -16.06 6.36 3.79
N VAL A 109 -15.19 7.31 4.15
CA VAL A 109 -13.82 7.41 3.62
C VAL A 109 -12.80 7.47 4.75
N ASN A 110 -11.90 6.48 4.77
CA ASN A 110 -10.75 6.45 5.65
C ASN A 110 -9.44 6.43 4.86
N HIS A 111 -8.53 7.35 5.16
CA HIS A 111 -7.21 7.40 4.53
C HIS A 111 -6.31 6.29 5.10
N ALA A 112 -5.46 5.73 4.25
CA ALA A 112 -4.43 4.78 4.66
C ALA A 112 -3.14 5.02 3.88
N ILE A 113 -2.00 4.66 4.48
CA ILE A 113 -0.67 4.76 3.86
C ILE A 113 -0.46 3.57 2.92
N GLY A 114 -1.26 3.52 1.85
CA GLY A 114 -1.29 2.42 0.89
C GLY A 114 -2.15 1.23 1.34
N SER A 115 -2.55 0.41 0.37
CA SER A 115 -3.48 -0.71 0.58
C SER A 115 -2.87 -1.87 1.37
N LYS A 116 -1.55 -2.10 1.27
CA LYS A 116 -0.86 -3.20 1.95
C LYS A 116 -0.98 -3.13 3.49
N PRO A 117 -0.62 -2.03 4.16
CA PRO A 117 -0.84 -1.93 5.61
C PRO A 117 -2.32 -1.88 5.97
N ALA A 118 -3.17 -1.23 5.15
CA ALA A 118 -4.61 -1.20 5.37
C ALA A 118 -5.20 -2.62 5.46
N TYR A 119 -4.91 -3.49 4.49
CA TYR A 119 -5.39 -4.86 4.49
C TYR A 119 -4.73 -5.75 5.57
N ALA A 120 -3.48 -5.46 5.94
CA ALA A 120 -2.84 -6.19 7.03
C ALA A 120 -3.52 -5.88 8.39
N MET A 121 -4.00 -4.64 8.57
CA MET A 121 -4.65 -4.19 9.81
C MET A 121 -6.15 -4.49 9.83
N LEU A 122 -6.82 -4.48 8.67
CA LEU A 122 -8.27 -4.57 8.55
C LEU A 122 -8.89 -5.73 9.35
N PRO A 123 -8.34 -6.96 9.38
CA PRO A 123 -8.89 -8.03 10.22
C PRO A 123 -8.99 -7.64 11.70
N ALA A 124 -8.04 -6.87 12.23
CA ALA A 124 -8.01 -6.45 13.63
C ALA A 124 -9.10 -5.48 14.03
N CYS A 125 -9.79 -4.88 13.07
CA CYS A 125 -10.96 -4.05 13.34
C CYS A 125 -12.23 -4.87 13.67
N PHE A 126 -12.21 -6.20 13.50
CA PHE A 126 -13.38 -7.08 13.63
C PHE A 126 -13.30 -8.08 14.80
N ILE A 127 -12.38 -7.86 15.74
CA ILE A 127 -12.15 -8.71 16.91
C ILE A 127 -12.13 -7.90 18.20
#